data_AF-A0A3R6GS02-F1
#
_entry.id   AF-A0A3R6GS02-F1
#
_cell.length_a   1.000
_cell.length_b   1.000
_cell.length_c   1.000
_cell.angle_alpha   90.00
_cell.angle_beta   90.00
_cell.angle_gamma   90.00
#
_symmetry.space_group_name_H-M   'P 1'
#
loop_
_entity.id
_entity.type
_entity.pdbx_description
1 polymer ?
#
loop_
_entity_poly.entity_id
_entity_poly.type
_entity_poly.pdbx_seq_one_letter_code
_entity_poly.pdbx_strand_id
1 'polypeptide(L)'
;MEKEKQKRAMLAGIAAMALFMIGDWLLDVKGSGNKEVGLFVNSNWPAMSMWRFEVSILLAAAAMPLYWIALKELRHIVTDTCSRNPKGHALAMKRLFDFSSAAGLISVLFIHIMCCLLPIIFKTSYGMGSTFEQAADVTNQVGMYILLPFMIYYLVMDIGMSVVMVYLILTRRFALPKWMACFHPVGGLVLCEIFAAIPVVWCNDVSVAFESMGHLLMFVAGYVLLQQFDKIKTIIYSTYK
;
A
#
# COMPACT_ATOMS: atom_id res chain seq x y z
N MET A 1 -28.80 -1.62 1.56
CA MET A 1 -28.10 -0.50 2.23
C MET A 1 -26.67 -0.86 2.63
N GLU A 2 -26.44 -1.91 3.41
CA GLU A 2 -25.08 -2.23 3.91
C GLU A 2 -24.06 -2.60 2.82
N LYS A 3 -24.44 -3.39 1.81
CA LYS A 3 -23.55 -3.71 0.68
C LYS A 3 -23.19 -2.51 -0.18
N GLU A 4 -24.14 -1.61 -0.43
CA GLU A 4 -23.86 -0.37 -1.18
C GLU A 4 -22.89 0.55 -0.44
N LYS A 5 -23.01 0.61 0.89
CA LYS A 5 -22.03 1.28 1.75
C LYS A 5 -20.64 0.62 1.61
N GLN A 6 -20.56 -0.70 1.68
CA GLN A 6 -19.30 -1.43 1.51
C GLN A 6 -18.66 -1.19 0.13
N LYS A 7 -19.45 -1.18 -0.95
CA LYS A 7 -18.94 -0.87 -2.31
C LYS A 7 -18.36 0.54 -2.39
N ARG A 8 -19.07 1.54 -1.86
CA ARG A 8 -18.59 2.92 -1.80
C ARG A 8 -17.30 3.03 -0.99
N ALA A 9 -17.19 2.27 0.09
CA ALA A 9 -15.96 2.19 0.88
C ALA A 9 -14.79 1.57 0.09
N MET A 10 -15.02 0.50 -0.69
CA MET A 10 -13.98 -0.04 -1.57
C MET A 10 -13.53 0.97 -2.64
N LEU A 11 -14.46 1.73 -3.23
CA LEU A 11 -14.12 2.80 -4.17
C LEU A 11 -13.30 3.91 -3.50
N ALA A 12 -13.63 4.27 -2.25
CA ALA A 12 -12.81 5.20 -1.47
C ALA A 12 -11.40 4.65 -1.24
N GLY A 13 -11.24 3.35 -0.98
CA GLY A 13 -9.93 2.70 -0.85
C GLY A 13 -9.12 2.72 -2.14
N ILE A 14 -9.77 2.45 -3.28
CA ILE A 14 -9.14 2.54 -4.61
C ILE A 14 -8.66 3.97 -4.86
N ALA A 15 -9.50 4.98 -4.60
CA ALA A 15 -9.12 6.38 -4.75
C ALA A 15 -7.98 6.78 -3.80
N ALA A 16 -8.01 6.31 -2.54
CA ALA A 16 -6.96 6.54 -1.57
C ALA A 16 -5.60 6.00 -2.07
N MET A 17 -5.58 4.74 -2.52
CA MET A 17 -4.33 4.12 -2.98
C MET A 17 -3.84 4.71 -4.29
N ALA A 18 -4.72 5.22 -5.16
CA ALA A 18 -4.32 5.98 -6.34
C ALA A 18 -3.61 7.30 -5.96
N LEU A 19 -4.06 7.99 -4.91
CA LEU A 19 -3.37 9.17 -4.38
C LEU A 19 -2.01 8.81 -3.79
N PHE A 20 -1.90 7.70 -3.06
CA PHE A 20 -0.62 7.18 -2.57
C PHE A 20 0.33 6.84 -3.72
N MET A 21 -0.13 6.15 -4.77
CA MET A 21 0.68 5.87 -5.96
C MET A 21 1.26 7.14 -6.60
N ILE A 22 0.48 8.22 -6.68
CA ILE A 22 0.97 9.53 -7.16
C ILE A 22 1.99 10.11 -6.16
N GLY A 23 1.74 9.98 -4.86
CA GLY A 23 2.65 10.37 -3.79
C GLY A 23 4.00 9.63 -3.87
N ASP A 24 3.98 8.31 -4.05
CA ASP A 24 5.16 7.45 -4.18
C ASP A 24 5.97 7.84 -5.41
N TRP A 25 5.30 8.11 -6.52
CA TRP A 25 5.96 8.61 -7.73
C TRP A 25 6.63 9.97 -7.52
N LEU A 26 5.92 10.92 -6.88
CA LEU A 26 6.49 12.23 -6.56
C LEU A 26 7.69 12.12 -5.63
N LEU A 27 7.62 11.20 -4.67
CA LEU A 27 8.66 10.89 -3.69
C LEU A 27 9.90 10.26 -4.33
N ASP A 28 9.72 9.21 -5.14
CA ASP A 28 10.79 8.24 -5.38
C ASP A 28 11.29 8.15 -6.83
N VAL A 29 10.66 8.86 -7.77
CA VAL A 29 11.22 9.01 -9.13
C VAL A 29 12.43 9.93 -9.11
N LYS A 30 13.61 9.31 -9.02
CA LYS A 30 14.92 9.95 -8.89
C LYS A 30 15.60 10.24 -10.23
N GLY A 31 15.17 9.60 -11.31
CA GLY A 31 15.74 9.75 -12.65
C GLY A 31 17.04 8.96 -12.89
N SER A 32 17.55 9.03 -14.13
CA SER A 32 18.68 8.21 -14.58
C SER A 32 19.98 8.49 -13.83
N GLY A 33 20.79 7.46 -13.64
CA GLY A 33 22.13 7.58 -13.04
C GLY A 33 22.11 7.70 -11.51
N ASN A 34 20.93 7.65 -10.89
CA ASN A 34 20.80 7.64 -9.44
C ASN A 34 21.54 6.43 -8.82
N LYS A 35 22.25 6.69 -7.73
CA LYS A 35 22.93 5.70 -6.89
C LYS A 35 22.61 5.96 -5.43
N GLU A 36 22.43 4.88 -4.68
CA GLU A 36 22.33 4.90 -3.23
C GLU A 36 23.71 5.19 -2.60
N VAL A 37 23.72 6.03 -1.57
CA VAL A 37 24.88 6.40 -0.77
C VAL A 37 24.58 6.10 0.70
N GLY A 38 25.28 5.12 1.25
CA GLY A 38 24.91 4.54 2.53
C GLY A 38 23.66 3.67 2.37
N LEU A 39 22.66 3.85 3.24
CA LEU A 39 21.45 3.04 3.25
C LEU A 39 20.21 3.77 2.70
N PHE A 40 20.14 5.09 2.89
CA PHE A 40 18.93 5.86 2.56
C PHE A 40 19.14 6.93 1.48
N VAL A 41 20.35 7.47 1.39
CA VAL A 41 20.61 8.68 0.60
C VAL A 41 20.73 8.35 -0.86
N ASN A 42 20.17 9.20 -1.72
CA ASN A 42 20.24 9.03 -3.16
C ASN A 42 20.96 10.22 -3.80
N SER A 43 21.91 9.92 -4.69
CA SER A 43 22.77 10.92 -5.34
C SER A 43 22.01 11.95 -6.19
N ASN A 44 20.79 11.63 -6.64
CA ASN A 44 19.97 12.58 -7.41
C ASN A 44 19.10 13.51 -6.54
N TRP A 45 19.04 13.33 -5.23
CA TRP A 45 18.26 14.21 -4.34
C TRP A 45 18.60 15.71 -4.44
N PRO A 46 19.87 16.15 -4.65
CA PRO A 46 20.17 17.55 -4.90
C PRO A 46 19.37 18.15 -6.07
N ALA A 47 19.20 17.38 -7.16
CA ALA A 47 18.51 17.81 -8.37
C ALA A 47 16.97 17.77 -8.26
N MET A 48 16.43 16.99 -7.32
CA MET A 48 14.97 16.88 -7.13
C MET A 48 14.39 18.15 -6.49
N SER A 49 13.21 18.58 -6.90
CA SER A 49 12.57 19.77 -6.36
C SER A 49 11.80 19.49 -5.05
N MET A 50 11.96 20.37 -4.04
CA MET A 50 11.35 20.20 -2.69
C MET A 50 9.83 20.06 -2.69
N TRP A 51 9.13 20.76 -3.60
CA TRP A 51 7.66 20.75 -3.66
C TRP A 51 7.08 19.33 -3.85
N ARG A 52 7.84 18.43 -4.49
CA ARG A 52 7.39 17.05 -4.74
C ARG A 52 7.13 16.30 -3.43
N PHE A 53 8.02 16.48 -2.45
CA PHE A 53 7.89 15.85 -1.14
C PHE A 53 6.74 16.45 -0.33
N GLU A 54 6.55 17.76 -0.40
CA GLU A 54 5.42 18.45 0.24
C GLU A 54 4.07 17.97 -0.33
N VAL A 55 3.93 17.98 -1.66
CA VAL A 55 2.71 17.49 -2.32
C VAL A 55 2.49 16.00 -2.02
N SER A 56 3.55 15.18 -2.01
CA SER A 56 3.45 13.77 -1.65
C SER A 56 2.91 13.56 -0.23
N ILE A 57 3.38 14.32 0.75
CA ILE A 57 2.86 14.30 2.14
C ILE A 57 1.39 14.73 2.19
N LEU A 58 1.02 15.79 1.46
CA LEU A 58 -0.36 16.29 1.44
C LEU A 58 -1.33 15.28 0.80
N LEU A 59 -0.91 14.61 -0.28
CA LEU A 59 -1.68 13.54 -0.92
C LEU A 59 -1.89 12.36 0.04
N ALA A 60 -0.83 11.91 0.71
CA ALA A 60 -0.92 10.85 1.72
C ALA A 60 -1.88 11.25 2.85
N ALA A 61 -1.76 12.46 3.40
CA ALA A 61 -2.64 12.96 4.45
C ALA A 61 -4.12 13.00 4.01
N ALA A 62 -4.39 13.43 2.77
CA ALA A 62 -5.74 13.45 2.21
C ALA A 62 -6.30 12.05 1.92
N ALA A 63 -5.44 11.09 1.55
CA ALA A 63 -5.81 9.72 1.26
C ALA A 63 -6.17 8.91 2.51
N MET A 64 -5.56 9.21 3.66
CA MET A 64 -5.72 8.41 4.87
C MET A 64 -7.16 8.25 5.39
N PRO A 65 -8.01 9.29 5.43
CA PRO A 65 -9.41 9.11 5.81
C PRO A 65 -10.17 8.13 4.90
N LEU A 66 -9.89 8.18 3.59
CA LEU A 66 -10.51 7.29 2.61
C LEU A 66 -9.99 5.85 2.77
N TYR A 67 -8.69 5.68 2.98
CA TYR A 67 -8.07 4.39 3.27
C TYR A 67 -8.65 3.76 4.53
N TRP A 68 -8.82 4.55 5.60
CA TRP A 68 -9.43 4.10 6.85
C TRP A 68 -10.86 3.58 6.67
N ILE A 69 -11.70 4.34 5.96
CA ILE A 69 -13.08 3.94 5.66
C ILE A 69 -13.09 2.60 4.91
N ALA A 70 -12.25 2.46 3.89
CA ALA A 70 -12.15 1.25 3.09
C ALA A 70 -11.69 0.05 3.91
N LEU A 71 -10.62 0.21 4.68
CA LEU A 71 -10.01 -0.86 5.47
C LEU A 71 -10.94 -1.34 6.59
N LYS A 72 -11.70 -0.43 7.21
CA LYS A 72 -12.74 -0.75 8.19
C LYS A 72 -13.81 -1.67 7.59
N GLU A 73 -14.33 -1.32 6.40
CA GLU A 73 -15.37 -2.15 5.76
C GLU A 73 -14.79 -3.47 5.21
N LEU A 74 -13.55 -3.47 4.72
CA LEU A 74 -12.87 -4.72 4.33
C LEU A 74 -12.69 -5.65 5.53
N ARG A 75 -12.33 -5.12 6.70
CA ARG A 75 -12.26 -5.88 7.96
C ARG A 75 -13.61 -6.49 8.33
N HIS A 76 -14.71 -5.76 8.16
CA HIS A 76 -16.04 -6.31 8.37
C HIS A 76 -16.34 -7.46 7.41
N ILE A 77 -16.02 -7.32 6.12
CA ILE A 77 -16.21 -8.37 5.10
C ILE A 77 -15.40 -9.63 5.46
N VAL A 78 -14.13 -9.48 5.83
CA VAL A 78 -13.26 -10.58 6.25
C VAL A 78 -13.83 -11.25 7.51
N THR A 79 -14.23 -10.46 8.51
CA THR A 79 -14.82 -10.97 9.76
C THR A 79 -16.08 -11.77 9.53
N ASP A 80 -17.02 -11.25 8.74
CA ASP A 80 -18.29 -11.90 8.41
C ASP A 80 -18.03 -13.21 7.64
N THR A 81 -17.13 -13.19 6.66
CA THR A 81 -16.75 -14.36 5.86
C THR A 81 -16.14 -15.47 6.70
N CYS A 82 -15.21 -15.12 7.60
CA CYS A 82 -14.55 -16.08 8.47
C CYS A 82 -15.46 -16.61 9.57
N SER A 83 -16.36 -15.78 10.11
CA SER A 83 -17.30 -16.16 11.17
C SER A 83 -18.42 -17.08 10.68
N ARG A 84 -18.92 -16.88 9.45
CA ARG A 84 -19.98 -17.72 8.87
C ARG A 84 -19.54 -19.17 8.63
N ASN A 85 -18.25 -19.41 8.40
CA ASN A 85 -17.70 -20.75 8.20
C ASN A 85 -16.36 -20.88 8.94
N PRO A 86 -16.35 -21.15 10.26
CA PRO A 86 -15.15 -21.07 11.08
C PRO A 86 -14.18 -22.26 10.91
N LYS A 87 -14.41 -23.17 9.94
CA LYS A 87 -13.56 -24.35 9.70
C LYS A 87 -12.14 -23.98 9.24
N GLY A 88 -11.16 -24.82 9.58
CA GLY A 88 -9.75 -24.61 9.21
C GLY A 88 -9.16 -23.37 9.87
N HIS A 89 -8.33 -22.62 9.14
CA HIS A 89 -7.63 -21.44 9.67
C HIS A 89 -8.45 -20.13 9.65
N ALA A 90 -9.76 -20.16 9.40
CA ALA A 90 -10.58 -18.95 9.21
C ALA A 90 -10.52 -17.97 10.39
N LEU A 91 -10.59 -18.46 11.63
CA LEU A 91 -10.53 -17.60 12.82
C LEU A 91 -9.13 -17.01 13.03
N ALA A 92 -8.07 -17.75 12.69
CA ALA A 92 -6.71 -17.23 12.71
C ALA A 92 -6.53 -16.12 11.66
N MET A 93 -7.05 -16.32 10.45
CA MET A 93 -7.01 -15.32 9.38
C MET A 93 -7.80 -14.06 9.73
N LYS A 94 -8.95 -14.19 10.39
CA LYS A 94 -9.67 -13.04 10.95
C LYS A 94 -8.78 -12.24 11.91
N ARG A 95 -8.19 -12.89 12.92
CA ARG A 95 -7.33 -12.23 13.92
C ARG A 95 -6.10 -11.59 13.28
N LEU A 96 -5.49 -12.28 12.33
CA LEU A 96 -4.35 -11.77 11.57
C LEU A 96 -4.73 -10.51 10.79
N PHE A 97 -5.87 -10.51 10.10
CA PHE A 97 -6.35 -9.34 9.36
C PHE A 97 -6.71 -8.19 10.30
N ASP A 98 -7.34 -8.46 11.45
CA ASP A 98 -7.66 -7.44 12.44
C ASP A 98 -6.38 -6.73 12.92
N PHE A 99 -5.33 -7.49 13.22
CA PHE A 99 -4.04 -6.97 13.67
C PHE A 99 -3.27 -6.25 12.56
N SER A 100 -3.11 -6.88 11.39
CA SER A 100 -2.36 -6.30 10.27
C SER A 100 -3.03 -5.04 9.72
N SER A 101 -4.37 -5.00 9.70
CA SER A 101 -5.11 -3.79 9.31
C SER A 101 -5.05 -2.67 10.34
N ALA A 102 -4.95 -2.98 11.62
CA ALA A 102 -4.69 -1.95 12.63
C ALA A 102 -3.28 -1.38 12.48
N ALA A 103 -2.27 -2.25 12.31
CA ALA A 103 -0.91 -1.84 12.03
C ALA A 103 -0.84 -0.96 10.76
N GLY A 104 -1.55 -1.35 9.70
CA GLY A 104 -1.61 -0.61 8.44
C GLY A 104 -2.14 0.82 8.56
N LEU A 105 -3.13 1.07 9.41
CA LEU A 105 -3.65 2.43 9.63
C LEU A 105 -2.62 3.36 10.27
N ILE A 106 -1.75 2.82 11.12
CA ILE A 106 -0.68 3.57 11.78
C ILE A 106 0.49 3.73 10.82
N SER A 107 0.85 2.65 10.13
CA SER A 107 2.10 2.55 9.38
C SER A 107 2.08 3.28 8.06
N VAL A 108 1.00 3.22 7.27
CA VAL A 108 1.00 3.76 5.90
C VAL A 108 1.37 5.24 5.89
N LEU A 109 0.71 6.06 6.72
CA LEU A 109 1.04 7.49 6.79
C LEU A 109 2.42 7.73 7.40
N PHE A 110 2.76 7.00 8.46
CA PHE A 110 4.05 7.15 9.14
C PHE A 110 5.23 6.85 8.20
N ILE A 111 5.21 5.69 7.54
CA ILE A 111 6.21 5.24 6.57
C ILE A 111 6.33 6.27 5.45
N HIS A 112 5.20 6.66 4.84
CA HIS A 112 5.20 7.62 3.73
C HIS A 112 5.83 8.95 4.09
N ILE A 113 5.44 9.54 5.23
CA ILE A 113 5.99 10.80 5.71
C ILE A 113 7.48 10.65 6.01
N MET A 114 7.91 9.55 6.66
CA MET A 114 9.31 9.34 6.97
C MET A 114 10.16 9.21 5.69
N CYS A 115 9.68 8.49 4.68
CA CYS A 115 10.34 8.41 3.39
C CYS A 115 10.47 9.79 2.71
N CYS A 116 9.47 10.66 2.85
CA CYS A 116 9.55 12.04 2.37
C CYS A 116 10.48 12.93 3.21
N LEU A 117 10.57 12.69 4.51
CA LEU A 117 11.42 13.47 5.41
C LEU A 117 12.90 13.20 5.20
N LEU A 118 13.32 11.98 4.83
CA LEU A 118 14.72 11.67 4.53
C LEU A 118 15.34 12.60 3.47
N PRO A 119 14.79 12.75 2.24
CA PRO A 119 15.30 13.70 1.26
C PRO A 119 15.13 15.16 1.71
N ILE A 120 14.09 15.50 2.48
CA ILE A 120 13.92 16.86 3.04
C ILE A 120 15.06 17.20 4.01
N ILE A 121 15.41 16.29 4.92
CA ILE A 121 16.52 16.44 5.88
C ILE A 121 17.83 16.62 5.13
N PHE A 122 18.09 15.73 4.16
CA PHE A 122 19.28 15.81 3.31
C PHE A 122 19.37 17.17 2.61
N LYS A 123 18.31 17.57 1.90
CA LYS A 123 18.30 18.80 1.10
C LYS A 123 18.37 20.07 1.97
N THR A 124 17.77 20.03 3.16
CA THR A 124 17.84 21.14 4.11
C THR A 124 19.27 21.31 4.63
N SER A 125 19.91 20.22 5.06
CA SER A 125 21.31 20.25 5.51
C SER A 125 22.24 20.71 4.40
N TYR A 126 22.09 20.16 3.18
CA TYR A 126 22.88 20.54 2.02
C TYR A 126 22.67 22.03 1.64
N GLY A 127 21.42 22.51 1.69
CA GLY A 127 21.08 23.91 1.43
C GLY A 127 21.64 24.90 2.46
N MET A 128 21.98 24.44 3.66
CA MET A 128 22.64 25.23 4.70
C MET A 128 24.17 25.29 4.57
N GLY A 129 24.75 24.68 3.52
CA GLY A 129 26.19 24.72 3.23
C GLY A 129 26.97 23.49 3.67
N SER A 130 26.30 22.43 4.17
CA SER A 130 26.96 21.13 4.39
C SER A 130 27.46 20.56 3.08
N THR A 131 28.61 19.87 3.12
CA THR A 131 29.05 19.00 2.00
C THR A 131 28.03 17.88 1.76
N PHE A 132 28.10 17.25 0.59
CA PHE A 132 27.20 16.13 0.26
C PHE A 132 27.34 15.00 1.29
N GLU A 133 28.57 14.66 1.66
CA GLU A 133 28.91 13.61 2.62
C GLU A 133 28.34 13.93 4.01
N GLN A 134 28.51 15.16 4.49
CA GLN A 134 27.94 15.58 5.78
C GLN A 134 26.41 15.51 5.80
N ALA A 135 25.75 15.96 4.73
CA ALA A 135 24.29 15.87 4.61
C ALA A 135 23.82 14.41 4.54
N ALA A 136 24.59 13.56 3.85
CA ALA A 136 24.31 12.14 3.75
C ALA A 136 24.49 11.41 5.10
N ASP A 137 25.53 11.71 5.85
CA ASP A 137 25.81 11.11 7.17
C ASP A 137 24.70 11.42 8.16
N VAL A 138 24.28 12.68 8.27
CA VAL A 138 23.17 13.09 9.14
C VAL A 138 21.88 12.36 8.75
N THR A 139 21.58 12.30 7.45
CA THR A 139 20.35 11.67 6.98
C THR A 139 20.34 10.17 7.22
N ASN A 140 21.46 9.49 6.95
CA ASN A 140 21.60 8.06 7.23
C ASN A 140 21.48 7.78 8.73
N GLN A 141 22.10 8.59 9.59
CA GLN A 141 22.00 8.44 11.04
C GLN A 141 20.55 8.58 11.53
N VAL A 142 19.81 9.59 11.05
CA VAL A 142 18.38 9.74 11.38
C VAL A 142 17.57 8.55 10.87
N GLY A 143 17.82 8.10 9.64
CA GLY A 143 17.15 6.95 9.04
C GLY A 143 17.32 5.66 9.85
N MET A 144 18.49 5.45 10.45
CA MET A 144 18.74 4.26 11.29
C MET A 144 17.83 4.18 12.52
N TYR A 145 17.45 5.30 13.13
CA TYR A 145 16.50 5.30 14.26
C TYR A 145 15.07 4.94 13.83
N ILE A 146 14.73 5.17 12.56
CA ILE A 146 13.40 4.93 12.00
C ILE A 146 13.29 3.52 11.41
N LEU A 147 14.41 2.92 10.98
CA LEU A 147 14.43 1.65 10.24
C LEU A 147 13.72 0.51 10.95
N LEU A 148 14.00 0.29 12.24
CA LEU A 148 13.40 -0.84 12.96
C LEU A 148 11.87 -0.73 13.08
N PRO A 149 11.29 0.37 13.59
CA PRO A 149 9.84 0.50 13.63
C PRO A 149 9.23 0.49 12.22
N PHE A 150 9.87 1.14 11.24
CA PHE A 150 9.45 1.08 9.83
C PHE A 150 9.31 -0.36 9.36
N MET A 151 10.35 -1.18 9.49
CA MET A 151 10.36 -2.56 8.98
C MET A 151 9.36 -3.46 9.70
N ILE A 152 9.21 -3.32 11.03
CA ILE A 152 8.23 -4.10 11.79
C ILE A 152 6.82 -3.81 11.27
N TYR A 153 6.46 -2.53 11.18
CA TYR A 153 5.13 -2.11 10.74
C TYR A 153 4.87 -2.50 9.28
N TYR A 154 5.84 -2.25 8.41
CA TYR A 154 5.80 -2.62 7.00
C TYR A 154 5.55 -4.12 6.81
N LEU A 155 6.36 -4.97 7.45
CA LEU A 155 6.23 -6.43 7.33
C LEU A 155 4.92 -6.95 7.90
N VAL A 156 4.49 -6.44 9.07
CA VAL A 156 3.23 -6.88 9.71
C VAL A 156 2.03 -6.52 8.85
N MET A 157 1.97 -5.30 8.31
CA MET A 157 0.90 -4.85 7.45
C MET A 157 0.87 -5.68 6.16
N ASP A 158 1.94 -5.65 5.39
CA ASP A 158 1.93 -6.14 4.02
C ASP A 158 1.85 -7.65 3.96
N ILE A 159 2.68 -8.35 4.73
CA ILE A 159 2.64 -9.81 4.77
C ILE A 159 1.33 -10.28 5.41
N GLY A 160 0.93 -9.65 6.53
CA GLY A 160 -0.27 -10.04 7.26
C GLY A 160 -1.54 -9.93 6.42
N MET A 161 -1.76 -8.79 5.75
CA MET A 161 -2.90 -8.63 4.84
C MET A 161 -2.81 -9.56 3.63
N SER A 162 -1.62 -9.73 3.05
CA SER A 162 -1.42 -10.58 1.88
C SER A 162 -1.75 -12.04 2.14
N VAL A 163 -1.25 -12.61 3.24
CA VAL A 163 -1.54 -13.99 3.64
C VAL A 163 -3.05 -14.22 3.76
N VAL A 164 -3.77 -13.28 4.35
CA VAL A 164 -5.23 -13.37 4.50
C VAL A 164 -5.93 -13.33 3.16
N MET A 165 -5.58 -12.38 2.28
CA MET A 165 -6.21 -12.25 0.96
C MET A 165 -5.97 -13.50 0.10
N VAL A 166 -4.73 -14.01 0.07
CA VAL A 166 -4.37 -15.26 -0.61
C VAL A 166 -5.20 -16.42 -0.07
N TYR A 167 -5.26 -16.58 1.26
CA TYR A 167 -6.03 -17.65 1.89
C TYR A 167 -7.52 -17.58 1.49
N LEU A 168 -8.15 -16.41 1.62
CA LEU A 168 -9.58 -16.25 1.36
C LEU A 168 -9.95 -16.53 -0.10
N ILE A 169 -9.09 -16.13 -1.04
CA ILE A 169 -9.30 -16.36 -2.48
C ILE A 169 -9.05 -17.82 -2.87
N LEU A 170 -7.92 -18.40 -2.45
CA LEU A 170 -7.56 -19.77 -2.83
C LEU A 170 -8.48 -20.83 -2.21
N THR A 171 -8.98 -20.58 -1.00
CA THR A 171 -9.98 -21.43 -0.33
C THR A 171 -11.42 -21.16 -0.78
N ARG A 172 -11.63 -20.27 -1.76
CA ARG A 172 -12.94 -19.87 -2.30
C ARG A 172 -13.92 -19.30 -1.27
N ARG A 173 -13.41 -18.81 -0.13
CA ARG A 173 -14.19 -18.08 0.87
C ARG A 173 -14.59 -16.71 0.34
N PHE A 174 -13.67 -16.07 -0.38
CA PHE A 174 -14.03 -15.07 -1.37
C PHE A 174 -14.30 -15.80 -2.68
N ALA A 175 -15.50 -15.61 -3.23
CA ALA A 175 -15.96 -16.26 -4.47
C ALA A 175 -15.28 -15.72 -5.74
N LEU A 176 -14.03 -15.27 -5.62
CA LEU A 176 -13.23 -14.69 -6.69
C LEU A 176 -12.49 -15.77 -7.51
N PRO A 177 -12.12 -15.46 -8.76
CA PRO A 177 -11.16 -16.27 -9.52
C PRO A 177 -9.82 -16.41 -8.79
N LYS A 178 -9.21 -17.60 -8.83
CA LYS A 178 -7.95 -17.89 -8.13
C LYS A 178 -6.77 -17.02 -8.56
N TRP A 179 -6.75 -16.53 -9.81
CA TRP A 179 -5.68 -15.66 -10.30
C TRP A 179 -5.66 -14.30 -9.58
N MET A 180 -6.78 -13.85 -9.02
CA MET A 180 -6.83 -12.64 -8.19
C MET A 180 -6.11 -12.83 -6.83
N ALA A 181 -5.57 -14.02 -6.55
CA ALA A 181 -4.75 -14.26 -5.37
C ALA A 181 -3.45 -13.43 -5.35
N CYS A 182 -3.07 -12.75 -6.45
CA CYS A 182 -1.98 -11.76 -6.45
C CYS A 182 -2.44 -10.33 -6.11
N PHE A 183 -3.73 -10.09 -5.87
CA PHE A 183 -4.29 -8.75 -5.59
C PHE A 183 -4.15 -8.42 -4.09
N HIS A 184 -2.93 -8.11 -3.68
CA HIS A 184 -2.56 -7.78 -2.31
C HIS A 184 -1.21 -7.04 -2.27
N PRO A 185 -0.82 -6.44 -1.12
CA PRO A 185 0.39 -5.62 -1.01
C PRO A 185 1.66 -6.32 -1.48
N VAL A 186 1.94 -7.55 -1.00
CA VAL A 186 3.12 -8.32 -1.42
C VAL A 186 3.12 -8.63 -2.92
N GLY A 187 1.95 -8.78 -3.55
CA GLY A 187 1.86 -8.97 -5.00
C GLY A 187 2.31 -7.73 -5.76
N GLY A 188 1.98 -6.55 -5.24
CA GLY A 188 2.50 -5.26 -5.71
C GLY A 188 4.02 -5.15 -5.55
N LEU A 189 4.55 -5.52 -4.38
CA LEU A 189 6.01 -5.53 -4.13
C LEU A 189 6.77 -6.47 -5.06
N VAL A 190 6.27 -7.68 -5.31
CA VAL A 190 6.89 -8.60 -6.26
C VAL A 190 6.92 -7.99 -7.67
N LEU A 191 5.84 -7.32 -8.09
CA LEU A 191 5.85 -6.59 -9.36
C LEU A 191 6.84 -5.43 -9.35
N CYS A 192 7.00 -4.73 -8.21
CA CYS A 192 7.95 -3.64 -8.06
C CYS A 192 9.36 -4.13 -8.41
N GLU A 193 9.80 -5.21 -7.74
CA GLU A 193 11.12 -5.80 -7.94
C GLU A 193 11.33 -6.28 -9.39
N ILE A 194 10.30 -6.90 -9.99
CA ILE A 194 10.37 -7.33 -11.40
C ILE A 194 10.58 -6.14 -12.33
N PHE A 195 9.84 -5.04 -12.14
CA PHE A 195 9.95 -3.86 -13.00
C PHE A 195 11.23 -3.07 -12.74
N ALA A 196 11.65 -2.97 -11.47
CA ALA A 196 12.90 -2.32 -11.09
C ALA A 196 14.13 -3.04 -11.67
N ALA A 197 14.07 -4.36 -11.85
CA ALA A 197 15.13 -5.16 -12.47
C ALA A 197 15.24 -4.98 -13.99
N ILE A 198 14.24 -4.39 -14.66
CA ILE A 198 14.31 -4.13 -16.10
C ILE A 198 15.20 -2.89 -16.32
N PRO A 199 16.25 -2.97 -17.16
CA PRO A 199 17.21 -1.87 -17.38
C PRO A 199 16.64 -0.77 -18.28
N VAL A 200 15.43 -0.32 -18.00
CA VAL A 200 14.70 0.73 -18.71
C VAL A 200 14.16 1.71 -17.67
N VAL A 201 14.59 2.97 -17.76
CA VAL A 201 14.32 4.01 -16.75
C VAL A 201 12.84 4.12 -16.41
N TRP A 202 11.95 4.14 -17.41
CA TRP A 202 10.51 4.28 -17.17
C TRP A 202 9.94 3.10 -16.35
N CYS A 203 10.49 1.89 -16.48
CA CYS A 203 10.04 0.73 -15.71
C CYS A 203 10.33 0.92 -14.23
N ASN A 204 11.52 1.42 -13.90
CA ASN A 204 11.90 1.76 -12.53
C ASN A 204 11.06 2.94 -11.99
N ASP A 205 10.83 3.97 -12.80
CA ASP A 205 10.04 5.13 -12.38
C ASP A 205 8.57 4.79 -12.09
N VAL A 206 8.03 3.77 -12.75
CA VAL A 206 6.65 3.31 -12.51
C VAL A 206 6.58 2.27 -11.40
N SER A 207 7.64 1.49 -11.19
CA SER A 207 7.67 0.44 -10.16
C SER A 207 7.55 1.01 -8.75
N VAL A 208 8.02 2.24 -8.51
CA VAL A 208 7.94 2.88 -7.17
C VAL A 208 6.52 2.99 -6.62
N ALA A 209 5.50 3.01 -7.49
CA ALA A 209 4.09 3.08 -7.07
C ALA A 209 3.47 1.70 -6.81
N PHE A 210 4.20 0.60 -7.04
CA PHE A 210 3.60 -0.73 -7.07
C PHE A 210 3.27 -1.31 -5.70
N GLU A 211 3.93 -0.86 -4.63
CA GLU A 211 3.53 -1.20 -3.26
C GLU A 211 2.08 -0.73 -3.01
N SER A 212 1.83 0.57 -3.22
CA SER A 212 0.49 1.17 -3.11
C SER A 212 -0.50 0.56 -4.11
N MET A 213 -0.05 0.19 -5.31
CA MET A 213 -0.86 -0.55 -6.28
C MET A 213 -1.32 -1.90 -5.72
N GLY A 214 -0.50 -2.62 -4.96
CA GLY A 214 -0.88 -3.88 -4.33
C GLY A 214 -2.05 -3.72 -3.36
N HIS A 215 -2.03 -2.66 -2.54
CA HIS A 215 -3.17 -2.26 -1.69
C HIS A 215 -4.38 -1.83 -2.52
N LEU A 216 -4.19 -1.08 -3.61
CA LEU A 216 -5.25 -0.71 -4.54
C LEU A 216 -5.97 -1.96 -5.07
N LEU A 217 -5.21 -2.94 -5.55
CA LEU A 217 -5.72 -4.19 -6.10
C LEU A 217 -6.48 -5.01 -5.03
N MET A 218 -6.04 -4.98 -3.77
CA MET A 218 -6.79 -5.59 -2.67
C MET A 218 -8.19 -4.98 -2.53
N PHE A 219 -8.34 -3.65 -2.61
CA PHE A 219 -9.66 -3.00 -2.60
C PHE A 219 -10.46 -3.29 -3.87
N VAL A 220 -9.81 -3.39 -5.03
CA VAL A 220 -10.46 -3.86 -6.28
C VAL A 220 -11.03 -5.27 -6.09
N ALA A 221 -10.28 -6.19 -5.47
CA ALA A 221 -10.77 -7.54 -5.18
C ALA A 221 -12.00 -7.50 -4.26
N GLY A 222 -11.98 -6.68 -3.20
CA GLY A 222 -13.14 -6.45 -2.34
C GLY A 222 -14.35 -5.89 -3.10
N TYR A 223 -14.14 -4.95 -4.01
CA TYR A 223 -15.20 -4.38 -4.84
C TYR A 223 -15.82 -5.40 -5.80
N VAL A 224 -14.98 -6.17 -6.52
CA VAL A 224 -15.42 -7.22 -7.45
C VAL A 224 -16.21 -8.30 -6.71
N LEU A 225 -15.76 -8.70 -5.52
CA LEU A 225 -16.46 -9.65 -4.66
C LEU A 225 -17.90 -9.17 -4.38
N LEU A 226 -18.07 -7.90 -4.00
CA LEU A 226 -19.38 -7.32 -3.70
C LEU A 226 -20.29 -7.27 -4.94
N GLN A 227 -19.75 -7.01 -6.13
CA GLN A 227 -20.51 -6.98 -7.38
C GLN A 227 -21.05 -8.36 -7.80
N GLN A 228 -20.27 -9.43 -7.58
CA GLN A 228 -20.71 -10.79 -7.94
C GLN A 228 -21.94 -11.24 -7.14
N PHE A 229 -22.06 -10.82 -5.88
CA PHE A 229 -23.22 -11.17 -5.07
C PHE A 229 -24.53 -10.57 -5.60
N ASP A 230 -24.49 -9.43 -6.28
CA ASP A 230 -25.70 -8.79 -6.81
C ASP A 230 -26.15 -9.44 -8.13
N LYS A 231 -25.20 -9.92 -8.94
CA LYS A 231 -25.51 -10.71 -10.13
C LYS A 231 -26.24 -12.02 -9.78
N ILE A 232 -25.79 -12.72 -8.73
CA ILE A 232 -26.43 -13.97 -8.28
C ILE A 232 -27.87 -13.71 -7.81
N LYS A 233 -28.11 -12.64 -7.04
CA LYS A 233 -29.48 -12.27 -6.64
C LYS A 233 -30.36 -11.96 -7.86
N THR A 234 -29.86 -11.18 -8.81
CA THR A 234 -30.62 -10.78 -9.99
C THR A 234 -31.06 -11.99 -10.82
N ILE A 235 -30.16 -12.97 -11.03
CA ILE A 235 -30.47 -14.21 -11.74
C ILE A 235 -31.55 -15.01 -10.99
N ILE A 236 -31.42 -15.17 -9.68
CA ILE A 236 -32.42 -15.90 -8.87
C ILE A 236 -33.79 -15.22 -9.01
N TYR A 237 -33.88 -13.90 -8.84
CA TYR A 237 -35.17 -13.20 -8.95
C TYR A 237 -35.77 -13.17 -10.36
N SER A 238 -34.95 -13.29 -11.43
CA SER A 238 -35.45 -13.43 -12.79
C SER A 238 -35.95 -14.83 -13.14
N THR A 239 -35.46 -15.87 -12.45
CA THR A 239 -35.87 -17.27 -12.69
C THR A 239 -37.20 -17.62 -12.00
N TYR A 240 -37.65 -16.80 -11.03
CA TYR A 240 -38.91 -16.98 -10.32
C TYR A 240 -40.03 -15.99 -10.76
N LYS A 241 -39.90 -15.39 -11.95
CA LYS A 241 -40.97 -14.66 -12.66
C LYS A 241 -41.33 -15.41 -13.93
#